data_AF-A0A7Z9T7P9-F1
#
_entry.id   AF-A0A7Z9T7P9-F1
#
_cell.length_a   1.000
_cell.length_b   1.000
_cell.length_c   1.000
_cell.angle_alpha   90.00
_cell.angle_beta   90.00
_cell.angle_gamma   90.00
#
_symmetry.space_group_name_H-M   'P 1'
#
loop_
_entity.id
_entity.type
_entity.pdbx_description
1 polymer ?
#
loop_
_entity_poly.entity_id
_entity_poly.type
_entity_poly.pdbx_seq_one_letter_code
_entity_poly.pdbx_strand_id
1 'polypeptide(L)' 'ALKAAGVSYEMHMFEGTLHGFHNNSTPRYNEAAAALAWNRTIGFFRKHLV' A
#
# COMPACT_ATOMS: atom_id res chain seq x y z
N ALA A 1 0.32 7.54 17.45
CA ALA A 1 0.13 8.88 16.86
C ALA A 1 -1.19 8.99 16.09
N LEU A 2 -1.36 8.35 14.92
CA LEU A 2 -2.56 8.49 14.08
C LEU A 2 -3.88 8.20 14.81
N LYS A 3 -3.96 7.07 15.54
CA LYS A 3 -5.13 6.73 16.37
C LYS A 3 -5.47 7.81 17.40
N ALA A 4 -4.46 8.32 18.09
CA ALA A 4 -4.62 9.35 19.12
C ALA A 4 -5.03 10.71 18.52
N ALA A 5 -4.63 10.98 17.26
CA ALA A 5 -4.97 12.20 16.54
C ALA A 5 -6.38 12.16 15.91
N GLY A 6 -7.10 11.04 15.98
CA GLY A 6 -8.46 10.91 15.43
C GLY A 6 -8.54 11.07 13.92
N VAL A 7 -7.43 10.93 13.20
CA VAL A 7 -7.40 11.07 11.74
C VAL A 7 -7.87 9.78 11.06
N SER A 8 -8.54 9.93 9.92
CA SER A 8 -8.87 8.80 9.06
C SER A 8 -7.59 8.24 8.43
N TYR A 9 -7.33 6.94 8.62
CA TYR A 9 -6.19 6.27 8.02
C TYR A 9 -6.49 4.78 7.83
N GLU A 10 -5.80 4.16 6.88
CA GLU A 10 -5.75 2.72 6.71
C GLU A 10 -4.30 2.24 6.79
N MET A 11 -4.09 1.03 7.30
CA MET A 11 -2.79 0.38 7.33
C MET A 11 -2.96 -1.07 6.88
N HIS A 12 -2.15 -1.46 5.91
CA HIS A 12 -2.17 -2.80 5.33
C HIS A 12 -0.77 -3.40 5.45
N MET A 13 -0.66 -4.57 6.08
CA MET A 13 0.56 -5.37 6.06
C MET A 13 0.44 -6.46 5.00
N PHE A 14 1.51 -6.66 4.24
CA PHE A 14 1.60 -7.67 3.19
C PHE A 14 2.54 -8.77 3.68
N GLU A 15 1.96 -9.88 4.13
CA GLU A 15 2.70 -11.01 4.68
C GLU A 15 3.64 -11.62 3.63
N GLY A 16 4.82 -12.08 4.08
CA GLY A 16 5.83 -12.67 3.21
C GLY A 16 6.53 -11.67 2.27
N THR A 17 6.30 -10.37 2.42
CA THR A 17 6.99 -9.34 1.63
C THR A 17 8.15 -8.72 2.39
N LEU A 18 9.12 -8.18 1.65
CA LEU A 18 10.22 -7.38 2.19
C LEU A 18 10.05 -5.91 1.82
N HIS A 19 10.82 -5.04 2.48
CA HIS A 19 10.88 -3.63 2.08
C HIS A 19 11.22 -3.51 0.58
N GLY A 20 10.45 -2.70 -0.13
CA GLY A 20 10.60 -2.51 -1.57
C GLY A 20 9.92 -3.60 -2.42
N PHE A 21 8.94 -4.34 -1.89
CA PHE A 21 8.22 -5.37 -2.66
C PHE A 21 7.53 -4.86 -3.93
N HIS A 22 7.30 -3.56 -4.06
CA HIS A 22 6.74 -2.94 -5.25
C HIS A 22 7.80 -2.59 -6.32
N ASN A 23 9.10 -2.65 -5.99
CA ASN A 23 10.16 -2.33 -6.94
C ASN A 23 10.46 -3.54 -7.85
N ASN A 24 9.89 -3.51 -9.06
CA ASN A 24 10.00 -4.55 -10.08
C ASN A 24 11.40 -4.71 -10.70
N SER A 25 12.37 -3.84 -10.40
CA SER A 25 13.76 -3.98 -10.83
C SER A 25 14.64 -4.76 -9.84
N THR A 26 14.05 -5.35 -8.80
CA THR A 26 14.80 -5.98 -7.70
C THR A 26 14.30 -7.41 -7.43
N PRO A 27 15.14 -8.30 -6.86
CA PRO A 27 14.72 -9.65 -6.49
C PRO A 27 13.64 -9.73 -5.40
N ARG A 28 13.33 -8.60 -4.74
CA ARG A 28 12.32 -8.51 -3.67
C ARG A 28 10.92 -8.24 -4.20
N TYR A 29 10.79 -8.00 -5.51
CA TYR A 29 9.51 -7.74 -6.15
C TYR A 29 8.52 -8.87 -5.86
N ASN A 30 7.33 -8.49 -5.41
CA ASN A 30 6.20 -9.40 -5.24
C ASN A 30 5.02 -8.84 -6.03
N GLU A 31 4.75 -9.43 -7.19
CA GLU A 31 3.75 -8.94 -8.14
C GLU A 31 2.33 -8.87 -7.54
N ALA A 32 1.90 -9.91 -6.83
CA ALA A 32 0.57 -9.95 -6.23
C ALA A 32 0.39 -8.86 -5.16
N ALA A 33 1.38 -8.69 -4.28
CA ALA A 33 1.34 -7.63 -3.26
C ALA A 33 1.44 -6.24 -3.89
N ALA A 34 2.29 -6.05 -4.91
CA ALA A 34 2.45 -4.79 -5.61
C ALA A 34 1.14 -4.38 -6.31
N ALA A 35 0.51 -5.29 -7.05
CA ALA A 35 -0.76 -5.03 -7.72
C ALA A 35 -1.89 -4.69 -6.74
N LEU A 36 -1.98 -5.41 -5.62
CA LEU A 36 -2.98 -5.13 -4.59
C LEU A 36 -2.73 -3.77 -3.91
N ALA A 37 -1.48 -3.45 -3.57
CA ALA A 37 -1.11 -2.16 -3.01
C ALA A 37 -1.47 -1.02 -3.99
N TRP A 38 -1.11 -1.15 -5.26
CA TRP A 38 -1.40 -0.16 -6.30
C TRP A 38 -2.89 0.09 -6.49
N ASN A 39 -3.69 -0.99 -6.56
CA ASN A 39 -5.14 -0.88 -6.69
C ASN A 39 -5.76 -0.14 -5.49
N ARG A 40 -5.30 -0.40 -4.27
CA ARG A 40 -5.73 0.33 -3.06
C ARG A 40 -5.34 1.81 -3.12
N THR A 41 -4.12 2.13 -3.57
CA THR A 41 -3.66 3.52 -3.73
C THR A 41 -4.50 4.30 -4.73
N ILE A 42 -4.76 3.72 -5.91
CA ILE A 42 -5.62 4.36 -6.92
C ILE A 42 -7.06 4.49 -6.41
N GLY A 43 -7.58 3.47 -5.71
CA GLY A 43 -8.89 3.52 -5.06
C GLY A 43 -9.00 4.66 -4.05
N PHE A 44 -7.97 4.86 -3.22
CA PHE A 44 -7.89 5.98 -2.29
C PHE A 44 -7.92 7.33 -3.02
N PHE A 45 -7.14 7.49 -4.09
CA PHE A 45 -7.17 8.72 -4.87
C PHE A 45 -8.53 8.99 -5.52
N ARG A 46 -9.17 7.98 -6.11
CA ARG A 46 -10.53 8.12 -6.66
C ARG A 46 -11.55 8.57 -5.62
N LYS A 47 -11.41 8.15 -4.37
CA LYS A 47 -12.31 8.52 -3.28
C LYS A 47 -12.13 9.97 -2.80
N HIS A 48 -10.94 10.55 -2.97
CA HIS A 48 -10.56 11.79 -2.30
C HIS A 48 -10.13 12.94 -3.20
N LEU A 49 -9.79 12.67 -4.46
CA LEU A 49 -9.25 13.67 -5.40
C LEU A 49 -10.12 13.87 -6.65
N VAL A 50 -11.18 13.08 -6.81
CA VAL A 50 -12.14 13.19 -7.92
C VAL A 50 -13.46 13.70 -7.39
#